data_AF-A0A953WZE4-F1
#
_entry.id   AF-A0A953WZE4-F1
#
_cell.length_a   1.000
_cell.length_b   1.000
_cell.length_c   1.000
_cell.angle_alpha   90.00
_cell.angle_beta   90.00
_cell.angle_gamma   90.00
#
_symmetry.space_group_name_H-M   'P 1'
#
loop_
_entity.id
_entity.type
_entity.pdbx_description
1 polymer ?
#
loop_
_entity_poly.entity_id
_entity_poly.type
_entity_poly.pdbx_seq_one_letter_code
_entity_poly.pdbx_strand_id
1 'polypeptide(L)'
;SVLSNLGMSHLLAGDLAKAEQYMQQAASQPGADASVRQNLALVVGLQGRFQEAETIARRDLSPEQADANVQYLRSMLAQQNAWNLLEKDDKKKKSN
;
A
#
# COMPACT_ATOMS: atom_id res chain seq x y z
N SER A 1 13.04 -7.85 -8.20
CA SER A 1 14.19 -7.01 -8.65
C SER A 1 14.76 -6.23 -7.47
N VAL A 2 15.99 -5.71 -7.57
CA VAL A 2 16.62 -4.89 -6.50
C VAL A 2 15.77 -3.64 -6.18
N LEU A 3 15.20 -3.00 -7.20
CA LEU A 3 14.31 -1.84 -7.02
C LEU A 3 13.03 -2.20 -6.26
N SER A 4 12.43 -3.36 -6.52
CA SER A 4 11.25 -3.83 -5.76
C SER A 4 11.60 -4.07 -4.28
N ASN A 5 12.77 -4.67 -4.00
CA ASN A 5 13.23 -4.86 -2.63
C ASN A 5 13.48 -3.51 -1.92
N LEU A 6 14.10 -2.54 -2.60
CA LEU A 6 14.29 -1.18 -2.08
C LEU A 6 12.96 -0.49 -1.80
N GLY A 7 12.01 -0.58 -2.72
CA GLY A 7 10.67 -0.05 -2.54
C GLY A 7 9.98 -0.66 -1.31
N MET A 8 10.14 -1.97 -1.10
CA MET A 8 9.57 -2.66 0.05
C MET A 8 10.25 -2.25 1.37
N SER A 9 11.57 -2.05 1.37
CA SER A 9 12.28 -1.51 2.53
C SER A 9 11.77 -0.12 2.92
N HIS A 10 11.49 0.74 1.93
CA HIS A 10 10.90 2.06 2.18
C HIS A 10 9.45 1.97 2.69
N LEU A 11 8.64 1.05 2.16
CA LEU A 11 7.29 0.79 2.67
C LEU A 11 7.33 0.40 4.15
N LEU A 12 8.22 -0.52 4.52
CA LEU A 12 8.38 -0.97 5.91
C LEU A 12 8.89 0.14 6.84
N ALA A 13 9.66 1.08 6.31
CA ALA A 13 10.08 2.29 7.02
C ALA A 13 8.98 3.37 7.11
N GLY A 14 7.81 3.16 6.48
CA GLY A 14 6.71 4.12 6.42
C GLY A 14 6.89 5.24 5.40
N ASP A 15 7.97 5.23 4.62
CA ASP A 15 8.24 6.19 3.54
C ASP A 15 7.54 5.73 2.25
N LEU A 16 6.21 5.85 2.25
CA LEU A 16 5.38 5.37 1.15
C LEU A 16 5.65 6.11 -0.16
N ALA A 17 6.08 7.38 -0.11
CA ALA A 17 6.37 8.18 -1.30
C ALA A 17 7.61 7.65 -2.02
N LYS A 18 8.69 7.37 -1.27
CA LYS A 18 9.90 6.80 -1.84
C LYS A 18 9.72 5.33 -2.25
N ALA A 19 8.92 4.59 -1.49
CA ALA A 19 8.50 3.24 -1.87
C ALA A 19 7.85 3.21 -3.25
N GLU A 20 6.94 4.14 -3.52
CA GLU A 20 6.25 4.24 -4.81
C GLU A 20 7.23 4.54 -5.95
N GLN A 21 8.13 5.52 -5.76
CA GLN A 21 9.10 5.87 -6.79
C GLN A 21 9.93 4.66 -7.23
N TYR A 22 10.42 3.85 -6.28
CA TYR A 22 11.16 2.64 -6.60
C TYR A 22 10.29 1.55 -7.23
N MET A 23 9.05 1.39 -6.77
CA MET A 23 8.12 0.42 -7.34
C MET A 23 7.67 0.79 -8.75
N GLN A 24 7.47 2.07 -9.05
CA GLN A 24 7.18 2.56 -10.41
C GLN A 24 8.37 2.29 -11.35
N GLN A 25 9.59 2.60 -10.90
CA GLN A 25 10.80 2.27 -11.67
C GLN A 25 10.91 0.77 -11.90
N ALA A 26 10.69 -0.06 -10.87
CA ALA A 26 10.70 -1.51 -10.98
C ALA A 26 9.63 -2.03 -11.97
N ALA A 27 8.41 -1.51 -11.91
CA ALA A 27 7.31 -1.90 -12.78
C ALA A 27 7.50 -1.47 -14.24
N SER A 28 8.32 -0.44 -14.47
CA SER A 28 8.67 0.05 -15.82
C SER A 28 9.79 -0.76 -16.49
N GLN A 29 10.49 -1.64 -15.76
CA GLN A 29 11.59 -2.42 -16.33
C GLN A 29 11.07 -3.48 -17.32
N PRO A 30 11.81 -3.73 -18.43
CA PRO A 30 11.54 -4.87 -19.29
C PRO A 30 11.57 -6.17 -18.49
N GLY A 31 10.50 -6.97 -18.60
CA GLY A 31 10.37 -8.22 -17.86
C GLY A 31 9.90 -8.08 -16.40
N ALA A 32 9.40 -6.90 -16.00
CA ALA A 32 8.72 -6.75 -14.72
C ALA A 32 7.56 -7.76 -14.60
N ASP A 33 7.61 -8.59 -13.58
CA ASP A 33 6.61 -9.62 -13.31
C ASP A 33 5.35 -9.03 -12.65
N ALA A 34 4.32 -9.87 -12.52
CA ALA A 34 3.07 -9.51 -11.86
C ALA A 34 3.30 -9.07 -10.40
N SER A 35 4.21 -9.72 -9.68
CA SER A 35 4.51 -9.43 -8.27
C SER A 35 4.98 -7.98 -8.07
N VAL A 36 5.81 -7.45 -8.97
CA VAL A 36 6.24 -6.04 -8.91
C VAL A 36 5.06 -5.08 -9.08
N ARG A 37 4.13 -5.37 -10.00
CA ARG A 37 2.91 -4.55 -10.19
C ARG A 37 1.96 -4.64 -8.99
N GLN A 38 1.82 -5.82 -8.39
CA GLN A 38 1.02 -5.98 -7.18
C GLN A 38 1.63 -5.24 -5.98
N ASN A 39 2.95 -5.25 -5.84
CA ASN A 39 3.62 -4.47 -4.79
C ASN A 39 3.44 -2.96 -5.01
N LEU A 40 3.47 -2.49 -6.27
CA LEU A 40 3.15 -1.10 -6.59
C LEU A 40 1.70 -0.77 -6.21
N ALA A 41 0.73 -1.63 -6.54
CA ALA A 41 -0.67 -1.45 -6.16
C ALA A 41 -0.84 -1.35 -4.64
N LEU A 42 -0.15 -2.21 -3.87
CA LEU A 42 -0.15 -2.16 -2.40
C LEU A 42 0.39 -0.83 -1.88
N VAL A 43 1.56 -0.37 -2.36
CA VAL A 43 2.16 0.90 -1.92
C VAL A 43 1.23 2.07 -2.21
N VAL A 44 0.68 2.15 -3.43
CA VAL A 44 -0.26 3.19 -3.85
C VAL A 44 -1.52 3.18 -2.98
N GLY A 45 -2.06 2.00 -2.70
CA GLY A 45 -3.26 1.86 -1.88
C GLY A 45 -3.02 2.16 -0.39
N LEU A 46 -1.83 1.89 0.16
CA LEU A 46 -1.46 2.28 1.53
C LEU A 46 -1.42 3.80 1.70
N GLN A 47 -1.22 4.55 0.62
CA GLN A 47 -1.34 6.01 0.62
C GLN A 47 -2.80 6.49 0.47
N GLY A 48 -3.78 5.60 0.42
CA GLY A 48 -5.21 5.92 0.27
C GLY A 48 -5.69 6.11 -1.17
N ARG A 49 -4.83 5.91 -2.18
CA ARG A 49 -5.19 6.03 -3.61
C ARG A 49 -5.77 4.71 -4.15
N PHE A 50 -6.93 4.34 -3.62
CA PHE A 50 -7.54 3.03 -3.85
C PHE A 50 -7.90 2.74 -5.31
N GLN A 51 -8.47 3.70 -6.04
CA GLN A 51 -8.83 3.52 -7.46
C GLN A 51 -7.59 3.29 -8.35
N GLU A 52 -6.50 3.97 -8.03
CA GLU A 52 -5.24 3.81 -8.77
C GLU A 52 -4.62 2.45 -8.46
N ALA A 53 -4.60 2.04 -7.19
CA ALA A 53 -4.17 0.71 -6.76
C ALA A 53 -4.96 -0.40 -7.47
N GLU A 54 -6.28 -0.26 -7.56
CA GLU A 54 -7.17 -1.20 -8.26
C GLU A 54 -6.82 -1.31 -9.74
N THR A 55 -6.64 -0.17 -10.41
CA THR A 55 -6.28 -0.12 -11.84
C THR A 55 -4.96 -0.84 -12.10
N ILE A 56 -3.98 -0.68 -11.21
CA ILE A 56 -2.69 -1.37 -11.29
C ILE A 56 -2.88 -2.88 -11.06
N ALA A 57 -3.64 -3.27 -10.04
CA ALA A 57 -3.88 -4.67 -9.68
C ALA A 57 -4.60 -5.45 -10.78
N ARG A 58 -5.57 -4.82 -11.47
CA ARG A 58 -6.35 -5.38 -12.59
C ARG A 58 -5.53 -5.77 -13.81
N ARG A 59 -4.24 -5.39 -13.88
CA ARG A 59 -3.36 -5.84 -14.98
C ARG A 59 -3.04 -7.32 -14.93
N ASP A 60 -3.01 -7.91 -13.74
CA ASP A 60 -2.62 -9.31 -13.54
C ASP A 60 -3.65 -10.14 -12.77
N LEU A 61 -4.68 -9.49 -12.23
CA LEU A 61 -5.74 -10.11 -11.44
C LEU A 61 -7.09 -9.96 -12.14
N SER A 62 -8.02 -10.87 -11.82
CA SER A 62 -9.41 -10.66 -12.21
C SER A 62 -9.97 -9.39 -11.54
N PRO A 63 -11.02 -8.79 -12.13
CA PRO A 63 -11.77 -7.71 -11.51
C PRO A 63 -12.12 -7.95 -10.03
N GLU A 64 -12.60 -9.14 -9.72
CA GLU A 64 -13.07 -9.53 -8.39
C GLU A 64 -11.90 -9.65 -7.41
N GLN A 65 -10.76 -10.19 -7.86
CA GLN A 65 -9.55 -10.30 -7.05
C GLN A 65 -8.94 -8.94 -6.74
N ALA A 66 -8.90 -8.04 -7.74
CA ALA A 66 -8.40 -6.68 -7.55
C ALA A 66 -9.26 -5.88 -6.57
N ASP A 67 -10.58 -5.96 -6.72
CA ASP A 67 -11.53 -5.31 -5.80
C ASP A 67 -11.41 -5.86 -4.37
N ALA A 68 -11.37 -7.19 -4.22
CA ALA A 68 -11.18 -7.83 -2.92
C ALA A 68 -9.89 -7.37 -2.21
N ASN A 69 -8.77 -7.26 -2.95
CA ASN A 69 -7.50 -6.78 -2.41
C ASN A 69 -7.58 -5.32 -1.94
N VAL A 70 -8.21 -4.45 -2.73
CA VAL A 70 -8.37 -3.02 -2.38
C VAL A 70 -9.32 -2.84 -1.20
N GLN A 71 -10.41 -3.61 -1.14
CA GLN A 71 -11.32 -3.61 0.01
C GLN A 71 -10.61 -4.07 1.28
N TYR A 72 -9.83 -5.15 1.20
CA TYR A 72 -9.02 -5.63 2.33
C TYR A 72 -8.07 -4.52 2.83
N LEU A 73 -7.36 -3.88 1.91
CA LEU A 73 -6.43 -2.79 2.22
C LEU A 73 -7.13 -1.61 2.91
N ARG A 74 -8.30 -1.19 2.40
CA ARG A 74 -9.11 -0.14 3.02
C ARG A 74 -9.55 -0.52 4.43
N SER A 75 -9.98 -1.77 4.63
CA SER A 75 -10.41 -2.26 5.94
C SER A 75 -9.28 -2.24 6.97
N MET A 76 -8.06 -2.60 6.56
CA MET A 76 -6.87 -2.59 7.40
C MET A 76 -6.50 -1.16 7.84
N LEU A 77 -6.50 -0.20 6.91
CA LEU A 77 -6.22 1.21 7.22
C LEU A 77 -7.30 1.82 8.13
N ALA A 78 -8.57 1.48 7.91
CA ALA A 78 -9.67 1.94 8.76
C ALA A 78 -9.50 1.42 10.20
N GLN A 79 -9.14 0.15 10.37
CA GLN A 79 -8.85 -0.43 11.69
C GLN A 79 -7.66 0.27 12.36
N GLN A 80 -6.55 0.48 11.64
CA GLN A 80 -5.38 1.17 12.18
C GLN A 80 -5.71 2.60 12.65
N ASN A 81 -6.52 3.33 11.88
CA ASN A 81 -6.98 4.66 12.26
C ASN A 81 -7.87 4.65 13.51
N ALA A 82 -8.76 3.65 13.64
CA ALA A 82 -9.60 3.49 14.82
C ALA A 82 -8.77 3.23 16.08
N TRP A 83 -7.78 2.33 16.00
CA TRP A 83 -6.86 2.06 17.11
C TRP A 83 -6.02 3.29 17.50
N ASN A 84 -5.52 4.04 16.51
CA ASN A 84 -4.76 5.26 16.73
C ASN A 84 -5.57 6.36 17.42
N LEU A 85 -6.89 6.43 17.17
CA LEU A 85 -7.78 7.39 17.83
C LEU A 85 -8.00 7.02 19.30
N LEU A 86 -8.27 5.73 19.58
CA LEU A 86 -8.45 5.24 20.95
C LEU A 86 -7.19 5.47 21.81
N GLU A 87 -6.00 5.19 21.27
CA GLU A 87 -4.74 5.42 21.99
C GLU A 87 -4.53 6.91 22.34
N LYS A 88 -4.90 7.82 21.42
CA LYS A 88 -4.81 9.26 21.65
C LYS A 88 -5.78 9.73 22.73
N ASP A 89 -7.02 9.23 22.72
CA ASP A 89 -8.03 9.57 23.72
C ASP A 89 -7.62 9.09 25.11
N ASP A 90 -7.07 7.89 25.24
CA ASP A 90 -6.56 7.36 26.51
C ASP A 90 -5.37 8.17 27.05
N LYS A 91 -4.43 8.58 26.18
CA LYS A 91 -3.32 9.46 26.56
C LYS A 91 -3.80 10.84 27.04
N LYS A 92 -4.82 11.40 26.40
CA LYS A 92 -5.40 12.70 26.74
C LYS A 92 -6.10 12.68 28.10
N LYS A 93 -6.85 11.60 28.40
CA LYS A 93 -7.52 11.42 29.71
C LYS A 93 -6.55 11.22 30.87
N LYS A 94 -5.38 10.64 30.65
CA LYS A 94 -4.35 10.42 31.69
C LYS A 94 -3.50 11.67 32.01
N SER A 95 -3.55 12.69 31.14
CA SER A 95 -2.74 13.90 31.26
C SER A 95 -3.51 15.06 31.92
N ASN A 96 -4.71 14.79 32.45
CA ASN A 96 -5.67 15.77 32.95
C ASN A 96 -6.24 15.31 34.30
#